data_AF-A0A5U5VDL3-F1
#
_entry.id   AF-A0A5U5VDL3-F1
#
_cell.length_a   1.000
_cell.length_b   1.000
_cell.length_c   1.000
_cell.angle_alpha   90.00
_cell.angle_beta   90.00
_cell.angle_gamma   90.00
#
_symmetry.space_group_name_H-M   'P 1'
#
loop_
_entity.id
_entity.type
_entity.pdbx_description
1 polymer ?
#
loop_
_entity_poly.entity_id
_entity_poly.type
_entity_poly.pdbx_seq_one_letter_code
_entity_poly.pdbx_strand_id
1 'polypeptide(L)'
;LLISLFTEYLDARLLSLLLKVIYIYSLYAIFASYIKTERYVSLFAFFILAFLMCSSSTLSMFTSFYQEQIIIICLPFLVYSLTCKNNKSILLLFASLLIISTAKSQFILSPLIVYSYYIFFDRRKLIIKSVICGVCLLASIFAISYSKGAVELNKYHATYFGTYLYMKNNGHKVPSYVDDKCIGLDAWGNKFDISFGAVPTEVGTKCFESHNNEKFSNALYLLVSKPSTIFKLPFDDSVMAQYKENYFH
;
A
#
# COMPACT_ATOMS: atom_id res chain seq x y z
N LEU A 1 -1.28 7.88 -26.08
CA LEU A 1 -1.30 7.01 -27.28
C LEU A 1 -1.23 5.51 -26.93
N LEU A 2 -0.16 5.02 -26.27
CA LEU A 2 -0.07 3.61 -25.85
C LEU A 2 -1.14 3.21 -24.81
N ILE A 3 -1.39 4.08 -23.82
CA ILE A 3 -2.39 3.84 -22.77
C ILE A 3 -3.81 3.88 -23.33
N SER A 4 -4.11 4.80 -24.28
CA SER A 4 -5.44 4.92 -24.88
C SER A 4 -5.80 3.72 -25.74
N LEU A 5 -4.83 3.19 -26.49
CA LEU A 5 -4.95 1.90 -27.20
C LEU A 5 -5.18 0.75 -26.21
N PHE A 6 -4.50 0.74 -25.06
CA PHE A 6 -4.68 -0.33 -24.08
C PHE A 6 -6.10 -0.30 -23.46
N THR A 7 -6.63 0.88 -23.13
CA THR A 7 -7.97 1.03 -22.53
C THR A 7 -9.12 0.69 -23.48
N GLU A 8 -8.96 0.87 -24.80
CA GLU A 8 -10.03 0.55 -25.76
C GLU A 8 -10.24 -0.98 -25.95
N TYR A 9 -9.20 -1.79 -25.74
CA TYR A 9 -9.25 -3.24 -25.93
C TYR A 9 -9.17 -4.06 -24.64
N LEU A 10 -8.83 -3.43 -23.51
CA LEU A 10 -8.71 -4.12 -22.22
C LEU A 10 -10.09 -4.32 -21.57
N ASP A 11 -10.64 -5.53 -21.72
CA ASP A 11 -11.82 -5.93 -20.95
C ASP A 11 -11.42 -6.16 -19.48
N ALA A 12 -11.86 -5.25 -18.61
CA ALA A 12 -11.62 -5.32 -17.17
C ALA A 12 -12.18 -6.61 -16.53
N ARG A 13 -13.24 -7.21 -17.11
CA ARG A 13 -13.80 -8.48 -16.63
C ARG A 13 -12.88 -9.64 -16.95
N LEU A 14 -12.31 -9.64 -18.16
CA LEU A 14 -11.35 -10.67 -18.60
C LEU A 14 -10.05 -10.57 -17.80
N LEU A 15 -9.53 -9.36 -17.59
CA LEU A 15 -8.39 -9.12 -16.70
C LEU A 15 -8.69 -9.62 -15.28
N SER A 16 -9.86 -9.27 -14.72
CA SER A 16 -10.28 -9.71 -13.39
C SER A 16 -10.29 -11.23 -13.26
N LEU A 17 -10.84 -11.92 -14.27
CA LEU A 17 -10.88 -13.39 -14.30
C LEU A 17 -9.47 -13.98 -14.31
N LEU A 18 -8.59 -13.47 -15.18
CA LEU A 18 -7.19 -13.93 -15.27
C LEU A 18 -6.46 -13.74 -13.94
N LEU A 19 -6.61 -12.57 -13.32
CA LEU A 19 -5.98 -12.26 -12.04
C LEU A 19 -6.50 -13.17 -10.90
N LYS A 20 -7.79 -13.50 -10.87
CA LYS A 20 -8.35 -14.45 -9.90
C LYS A 20 -7.78 -15.86 -10.08
N VAL A 21 -7.64 -16.32 -11.33
CA VAL A 21 -7.03 -17.62 -11.63
C VAL A 21 -5.56 -17.65 -11.17
N ILE A 22 -4.80 -16.59 -11.46
CA ILE A 22 -3.40 -16.43 -11.01
C ILE A 22 -3.32 -16.42 -9.49
N TYR A 23 -4.23 -15.73 -8.81
CA TYR A 23 -4.30 -15.66 -7.36
C TYR A 23 -4.58 -17.03 -6.72
N ILE A 24 -5.62 -17.73 -7.17
CA ILE A 24 -5.96 -19.07 -6.66
C ILE A 24 -4.81 -20.06 -6.91
N TYR A 25 -4.20 -20.00 -8.10
CA TYR A 25 -3.06 -20.86 -8.44
C TYR A 25 -1.85 -20.60 -7.52
N SER A 26 -1.53 -19.32 -7.26
CA SER A 26 -0.39 -18.98 -6.39
C SER A 26 -0.64 -19.37 -4.94
N LEU A 27 -1.87 -19.22 -4.42
CA LEU A 27 -2.26 -19.75 -3.12
C LEU A 27 -2.12 -21.29 -3.06
N TYR A 28 -2.55 -22.00 -4.10
CA TYR A 28 -2.41 -23.45 -4.17
C TYR A 28 -0.93 -23.87 -4.17
N ALA A 29 -0.07 -23.14 -4.90
CA ALA A 29 1.36 -23.41 -4.92
C ALA A 29 2.01 -23.26 -3.54
N ILE A 30 1.61 -22.25 -2.76
CA ILE A 30 2.03 -22.12 -1.34
C ILE A 30 1.51 -23.28 -0.53
N PHE A 31 0.21 -23.58 -0.61
CA PHE A 31 -0.39 -24.65 0.17
C PHE A 31 0.31 -26.00 -0.08
N ALA A 32 0.55 -26.32 -1.35
CA ALA A 32 1.25 -27.54 -1.75
C ALA A 32 2.74 -27.56 -1.35
N SER A 33 3.37 -26.41 -1.10
CA SER A 33 4.77 -26.38 -0.62
C SER A 33 4.90 -26.76 0.85
N TYR A 34 3.84 -26.58 1.65
CA TYR A 34 3.81 -26.91 3.08
C TYR A 34 3.14 -28.26 3.37
N ILE A 35 2.05 -28.58 2.69
CA ILE A 35 1.25 -29.77 2.97
C ILE A 35 1.71 -30.93 2.09
N LYS A 36 2.24 -31.99 2.72
CA LYS A 36 2.70 -33.23 2.07
C LYS A 36 1.75 -34.40 2.29
N THR A 37 0.44 -34.16 2.14
CA THR A 37 -0.58 -35.22 2.26
C THR A 37 -1.05 -35.72 0.91
N GLU A 38 -1.77 -36.86 0.93
CA GLU A 38 -2.57 -37.41 -0.16
C GLU A 38 -3.25 -36.31 -1.01
N ARG A 39 -3.19 -36.45 -2.34
CA ARG A 39 -3.59 -35.39 -3.29
C ARG A 39 -5.03 -34.91 -3.09
N TYR A 40 -5.97 -35.82 -2.83
CA TYR A 40 -7.39 -35.49 -2.68
C TYR A 40 -7.68 -34.74 -1.37
N VAL A 41 -7.05 -35.14 -0.27
CA VAL A 41 -7.19 -34.47 1.03
C VAL A 41 -6.60 -33.06 0.95
N SER A 42 -5.44 -32.92 0.31
CA SER A 42 -4.79 -31.63 0.06
C SER A 42 -5.68 -30.70 -0.78
N LEU A 43 -6.30 -31.19 -1.85
CA LEU A 43 -7.20 -30.39 -2.68
C LEU A 43 -8.45 -29.95 -1.91
N PHE A 44 -9.08 -30.85 -1.15
CA PHE A 44 -10.26 -30.53 -0.35
C PHE A 44 -9.95 -29.47 0.71
N ALA A 45 -8.87 -29.64 1.47
CA ALA A 45 -8.42 -28.67 2.46
C ALA A 45 -8.07 -27.31 1.82
N PHE A 46 -7.44 -27.31 0.65
CA PHE A 46 -7.15 -26.09 -0.08
C PHE A 46 -8.42 -25.32 -0.44
N PHE A 47 -9.46 -25.98 -0.97
CA PHE A 47 -10.68 -25.29 -1.37
C PHE A 47 -11.39 -24.63 -0.17
N ILE A 48 -11.39 -25.27 0.99
CA ILE A 48 -11.94 -24.69 2.24
C ILE A 48 -11.17 -23.43 2.63
N LEU A 49 -9.83 -23.48 2.62
CA LEU A 49 -8.99 -22.34 3.00
C LEU A 49 -9.03 -21.21 1.96
N ALA A 50 -9.03 -21.56 0.68
CA ALA A 50 -9.13 -20.60 -0.42
C ALA A 50 -10.46 -19.84 -0.38
N PHE A 51 -11.56 -20.50 -0.01
CA PHE A 51 -12.86 -19.85 0.16
C PHE A 51 -12.81 -18.73 1.21
N LEU A 52 -12.11 -18.94 2.34
CA LEU A 52 -11.93 -17.91 3.37
C LEU A 52 -11.12 -16.69 2.86
N MET A 53 -10.21 -16.90 1.91
CA MET A 53 -9.41 -15.83 1.31
C MET A 53 -10.15 -15.05 0.22
N CYS A 54 -11.21 -15.62 -0.35
CA CYS A 54 -12.10 -15.00 -1.33
C CYS A 54 -13.17 -14.11 -0.68
N SER A 55 -12.76 -13.20 0.20
CA SER A 55 -13.67 -12.21 0.79
C SER A 55 -14.23 -11.26 -0.29
N SER A 56 -15.39 -10.65 -0.02
CA SER A 56 -15.98 -9.64 -0.91
C SER A 56 -15.02 -8.47 -1.19
N SER A 57 -14.24 -8.05 -0.19
CA SER A 57 -13.21 -7.02 -0.30
C SER A 57 -12.07 -7.45 -1.23
N THR A 58 -11.57 -8.68 -1.12
CA THR A 58 -10.55 -9.20 -2.04
C THR A 58 -11.10 -9.27 -3.46
N LEU A 59 -12.36 -9.73 -3.61
CA LEU A 59 -13.02 -9.91 -4.90
C LEU A 59 -13.24 -8.59 -5.65
N SER A 60 -13.63 -7.52 -4.95
CA SER A 60 -13.83 -6.19 -5.54
C SER A 60 -12.53 -5.57 -6.05
N MET A 61 -11.40 -5.86 -5.39
CA MET A 61 -10.08 -5.38 -5.82
C MET A 61 -9.65 -5.96 -7.17
N PHE A 62 -10.05 -7.20 -7.53
CA PHE A 62 -9.75 -7.77 -8.85
C PHE A 62 -10.48 -7.08 -10.01
N THR A 63 -11.57 -6.36 -9.74
CA THR A 63 -12.32 -5.61 -10.76
C THR A 63 -11.92 -4.14 -10.83
N SER A 64 -10.93 -3.75 -10.05
CA SER A 64 -10.46 -2.36 -9.93
C SER A 64 -9.02 -2.21 -10.45
N PHE A 65 -8.60 -0.98 -10.74
CA PHE A 65 -7.21 -0.64 -11.06
C PHE A 65 -6.46 -0.06 -9.86
N TYR A 66 -6.86 -0.44 -8.64
CA TYR A 66 -6.20 0.00 -7.42
C TYR A 66 -4.80 -0.61 -7.29
N GLN A 67 -3.86 0.16 -6.74
CA GLN A 67 -2.48 -0.29 -6.53
C GLN A 67 -2.41 -1.47 -5.55
N GLU A 68 -3.40 -1.57 -4.65
CA GLU A 68 -3.62 -2.65 -3.70
C GLU A 68 -3.83 -4.01 -4.39
N GLN A 69 -4.39 -4.01 -5.61
CA GLN A 69 -4.52 -5.22 -6.43
C GLN A 69 -3.16 -5.87 -6.67
N ILE A 70 -2.10 -5.07 -6.90
CA ILE A 70 -0.75 -5.57 -7.14
C ILE A 70 -0.26 -6.39 -5.96
N ILE A 71 -0.52 -5.95 -4.72
CA ILE A 71 -0.16 -6.72 -3.52
C ILE A 71 -0.93 -8.03 -3.47
N ILE A 72 -2.25 -7.99 -3.67
CA ILE A 72 -3.08 -9.20 -3.58
C ILE A 72 -2.56 -10.29 -4.52
N ILE A 73 -2.10 -9.91 -5.71
CA ILE A 73 -1.56 -10.84 -6.71
C ILE A 73 -0.11 -11.25 -6.42
N CYS A 74 0.76 -10.29 -6.11
CA CYS A 74 2.20 -10.55 -6.02
C CYS A 74 2.63 -11.11 -4.66
N LEU A 75 1.89 -10.83 -3.59
CA LEU A 75 2.24 -11.27 -2.23
C LEU A 75 2.27 -12.81 -2.11
N PRO A 76 1.30 -13.57 -2.65
CA PRO A 76 1.41 -15.02 -2.69
C PRO A 76 2.69 -15.53 -3.38
N PHE A 77 3.09 -14.94 -4.51
CA PHE A 77 4.33 -15.31 -5.19
C PHE A 77 5.56 -14.98 -4.35
N LEU A 78 5.56 -13.83 -3.66
CA LEU A 78 6.60 -13.47 -2.71
C LEU A 78 6.70 -14.52 -1.60
N VAL A 79 5.59 -14.86 -0.94
CA VAL A 79 5.55 -15.89 0.10
C VAL A 79 6.05 -17.24 -0.43
N TYR A 80 5.54 -17.69 -1.59
CA TYR A 80 6.00 -18.92 -2.23
C TYR A 80 7.53 -18.90 -2.45
N SER A 81 8.08 -17.77 -2.91
CA SER A 81 9.53 -17.62 -3.12
C SER A 81 10.34 -17.74 -1.83
N LEU A 82 9.79 -17.31 -0.68
CA LEU A 82 10.40 -17.45 0.64
C LEU A 82 10.46 -18.91 1.12
N THR A 83 9.53 -19.75 0.64
CA THR A 83 9.45 -21.18 1.00
C THR A 83 10.34 -22.06 0.13
N CYS A 84 10.46 -21.72 -1.15
CA CYS A 84 11.19 -22.53 -2.13
C CYS A 84 12.70 -22.22 -2.15
N LYS A 85 13.50 -23.27 -2.28
CA LYS A 85 14.97 -23.21 -2.17
C LYS A 85 15.71 -23.26 -3.52
N ASN A 86 14.99 -23.13 -4.64
CA ASN A 86 15.53 -23.30 -5.99
C ASN A 86 15.98 -21.96 -6.61
N ASN A 87 16.72 -21.99 -7.73
CA ASN A 87 17.13 -20.75 -8.39
C ASN A 87 15.93 -19.98 -8.99
N LYS A 88 14.86 -20.68 -9.37
CA LYS A 88 13.63 -20.05 -9.86
C LYS A 88 12.96 -19.18 -8.79
N SER A 89 13.05 -19.55 -7.51
CA SER A 89 12.49 -18.75 -6.42
C SER A 89 13.24 -17.44 -6.22
N ILE A 90 14.54 -17.38 -6.53
CA ILE A 90 15.32 -16.13 -6.47
C ILE A 90 14.84 -15.13 -7.53
N LEU A 91 14.55 -15.60 -8.75
CA LEU A 91 13.99 -14.74 -9.79
C LEU A 91 12.57 -14.27 -9.42
N LEU A 92 11.75 -15.19 -8.90
CA LEU A 92 10.40 -14.86 -8.46
C LEU A 92 10.39 -13.87 -7.29
N LEU A 93 11.33 -14.04 -6.35
CA LEU A 93 11.57 -13.10 -5.25
C LEU A 93 11.87 -11.70 -5.80
N PHE A 94 12.84 -11.59 -6.72
CA PHE A 94 13.20 -10.32 -7.32
C PHE A 94 12.01 -9.66 -8.02
N ALA A 95 11.31 -10.40 -8.89
CA ALA A 95 10.18 -9.85 -9.64
C ALA A 95 9.02 -9.42 -8.73
N SER A 96 8.59 -10.27 -7.80
CA SER A 96 7.49 -9.96 -6.88
C SER A 96 7.84 -8.82 -5.93
N LEU A 97 9.03 -8.82 -5.35
CA LEU A 97 9.47 -7.77 -4.43
C LEU A 97 9.64 -6.43 -5.13
N LEU A 98 10.21 -6.41 -6.34
CA LEU A 98 10.34 -5.20 -7.13
C LEU A 98 8.96 -4.61 -7.43
N ILE A 99 8.04 -5.40 -7.98
CA ILE A 99 6.68 -4.96 -8.32
C ILE A 99 5.93 -4.43 -7.10
N ILE A 100 5.99 -5.14 -5.96
CA ILE A 100 5.33 -4.69 -4.72
C ILE A 100 5.94 -3.37 -4.24
N SER A 101 7.28 -3.31 -4.15
CA SER A 101 7.97 -2.14 -3.58
C SER A 101 7.81 -0.88 -4.41
N THR A 102 7.64 -0.99 -5.74
CA THR A 102 7.45 0.15 -6.65
C THR A 102 5.99 0.52 -6.86
N ALA A 103 5.03 -0.33 -6.47
CA ALA A 103 3.60 -0.11 -6.73
C ALA A 103 3.00 1.08 -5.98
N LYS A 104 3.41 1.31 -4.72
CA LYS A 104 2.90 2.39 -3.86
C LYS A 104 3.95 2.81 -2.85
N SER A 105 3.95 4.08 -2.46
CA SER A 105 4.88 4.64 -1.47
C SER A 105 4.85 3.90 -0.12
N GLN A 106 3.68 3.41 0.29
CA GLN A 106 3.49 2.62 1.51
C GLN A 106 4.27 1.29 1.49
N PHE A 107 4.60 0.75 0.31
CA PHE A 107 5.23 -0.57 0.16
C PHE A 107 6.76 -0.49 0.00
N ILE A 108 7.33 0.71 0.07
CA ILE A 108 8.78 0.95 0.01
C ILE A 108 9.56 0.17 1.07
N LEU A 109 8.92 -0.15 2.21
CA LEU A 109 9.52 -0.89 3.32
C LEU A 109 9.52 -2.42 3.10
N SER A 110 8.82 -2.93 2.09
CA SER A 110 8.74 -4.37 1.82
C SER A 110 10.11 -5.05 1.65
N PRO A 111 11.13 -4.46 0.99
CA PRO A 111 12.45 -5.09 0.89
C PRO A 111 13.16 -5.18 2.24
N LEU A 112 12.93 -4.23 3.16
CA LEU A 112 13.51 -4.26 4.51
C LEU A 112 12.86 -5.36 5.37
N ILE A 113 11.55 -5.55 5.25
CA ILE A 113 10.82 -6.63 5.93
C ILE A 113 11.32 -8.00 5.44
N VAL A 114 11.42 -8.18 4.12
CA VAL A 114 11.93 -9.41 3.51
C VAL A 114 13.39 -9.66 3.89
N TYR A 115 14.22 -8.62 3.90
CA TYR A 115 15.61 -8.74 4.32
C TYR A 115 15.74 -9.16 5.79
N SER A 116 14.92 -8.58 6.67
CA SER A 116 14.85 -8.97 8.09
C SER A 116 14.49 -10.45 8.24
N TYR A 117 13.52 -10.95 7.47
CA TYR A 117 13.21 -12.38 7.44
C TYR A 117 14.43 -13.24 7.11
N TYR A 118 15.25 -12.87 6.13
CA TYR A 118 16.45 -13.63 5.78
C TYR A 118 17.56 -13.56 6.82
N ILE A 119 17.71 -12.45 7.53
CA ILE A 119 18.66 -12.32 8.64
C ILE A 119 18.29 -13.26 9.79
N PHE A 120 17.00 -13.33 10.14
CA PHE A 120 16.53 -14.07 11.31
C PHE A 120 16.23 -15.55 11.02
N PHE A 121 15.70 -15.88 9.85
CA PHE A 121 15.14 -17.23 9.59
C PHE A 121 15.82 -18.03 8.47
N ASP A 122 16.33 -17.39 7.39
CA ASP A 122 16.96 -18.13 6.28
C ASP A 122 18.17 -17.44 5.64
N ARG A 123 19.35 -17.68 6.25
CA ARG A 123 20.64 -17.10 5.85
C ARG A 123 21.30 -17.75 4.63
N ARG A 124 20.66 -18.74 3.98
CA ARG A 124 21.25 -19.37 2.78
C ARG A 124 21.22 -18.40 1.61
N LYS A 125 22.34 -18.30 0.89
CA LYS A 125 22.56 -17.32 -0.19
C LYS A 125 22.24 -15.88 0.26
N LEU A 126 22.52 -15.55 1.52
CA LEU A 126 22.18 -14.25 2.12
C LEU A 126 22.73 -13.09 1.28
N ILE A 127 23.96 -13.17 0.78
CA ILE A 127 24.57 -12.11 -0.03
C ILE A 127 23.70 -11.79 -1.25
N ILE A 128 23.32 -12.80 -2.05
CA ILE A 128 22.48 -12.61 -3.25
C ILE A 128 21.12 -12.01 -2.86
N LYS A 129 20.49 -12.54 -1.81
CA LYS A 129 19.20 -12.04 -1.32
C LYS A 129 19.30 -10.61 -0.79
N SER A 130 20.42 -10.25 -0.16
CA SER A 130 20.71 -8.90 0.33
C SER A 130 20.84 -7.92 -0.82
N VAL A 131 21.57 -8.30 -1.88
CA VAL A 131 21.69 -7.51 -3.10
C VAL A 131 20.32 -7.30 -3.75
N ILE A 132 19.50 -8.35 -3.85
CA ILE A 132 18.12 -8.24 -4.36
C ILE A 132 17.29 -7.25 -3.54
N CYS A 133 17.29 -7.38 -2.21
CA CYS A 133 16.54 -6.47 -1.34
C CYS A 133 17.04 -5.03 -1.48
N GLY A 134 18.36 -4.83 -1.55
CA GLY A 134 18.96 -3.51 -1.75
C GLY A 134 18.59 -2.88 -3.09
N VAL A 135 18.64 -3.66 -4.18
CA VAL A 135 18.26 -3.19 -5.52
C VAL A 135 16.78 -2.83 -5.57
N CYS A 136 15.89 -3.67 -5.03
CA CYS A 136 14.46 -3.37 -4.95
C CYS A 136 14.19 -2.10 -4.13
N LEU A 137 14.87 -1.93 -2.99
CA LEU A 137 14.74 -0.73 -2.17
C LEU A 137 15.16 0.53 -2.95
N LEU A 138 16.34 0.51 -3.57
CA LEU A 138 16.83 1.64 -4.37
C LEU A 138 15.90 1.96 -5.55
N ALA A 139 15.41 0.93 -6.24
CA ALA A 139 14.46 1.07 -7.34
C ALA A 139 13.13 1.69 -6.86
N SER A 140 12.62 1.27 -5.71
CA SER A 140 11.40 1.85 -5.12
C SER A 140 11.58 3.31 -4.71
N ILE A 141 12.69 3.66 -4.05
CA ILE A 141 13.03 5.05 -3.70
C ILE A 141 13.09 5.90 -4.97
N PHE A 142 13.75 5.41 -6.01
CA PHE A 142 13.86 6.11 -7.30
C PHE A 142 12.48 6.30 -7.95
N ALA A 143 11.69 5.23 -8.06
CA ALA A 143 10.36 5.28 -8.66
C ALA A 143 9.43 6.28 -7.96
N ILE A 144 9.45 6.29 -6.62
CA ILE A 144 8.63 7.21 -5.82
C ILE A 144 9.16 8.64 -6.00
N SER A 145 10.47 8.87 -5.90
CA SER A 145 11.04 10.22 -5.94
C SER A 145 10.83 10.93 -7.28
N TYR A 146 10.77 10.19 -8.39
CA TYR A 146 10.53 10.73 -9.72
C TYR A 146 9.04 10.80 -10.11
N SER A 147 8.14 10.25 -9.29
CA SER A 147 6.69 10.36 -9.51
C SER A 147 6.19 11.75 -9.08
N LYS A 148 6.34 12.75 -9.96
CA LYS A 148 6.05 14.17 -9.65
C LYS A 148 4.66 14.39 -9.07
N GLY A 149 3.61 13.88 -9.72
CA GLY A 149 2.23 14.09 -9.28
C GLY A 149 1.90 13.42 -7.94
N ALA A 150 2.29 12.15 -7.76
CA ALA A 150 1.98 11.43 -6.53
C ALA A 150 2.76 11.97 -5.33
N VAL A 151 4.00 12.42 -5.53
CA VAL A 151 4.82 12.97 -4.44
C VAL A 151 4.25 14.27 -3.91
N GLU A 152 3.83 15.19 -4.77
CA GLU A 152 3.22 16.47 -4.36
C GLU A 152 1.90 16.25 -3.62
N LEU A 153 1.03 15.37 -4.15
CA LEU A 153 -0.21 14.97 -3.48
C LEU A 153 0.05 14.37 -2.09
N ASN A 154 1.01 13.43 -1.99
CA ASN A 154 1.34 12.80 -0.72
C ASN A 154 1.92 13.79 0.30
N LYS A 155 2.74 14.75 -0.15
CA LYS A 155 3.26 15.82 0.73
C LYS A 155 2.12 16.64 1.29
N TYR A 156 1.21 17.09 0.43
CA TYR A 156 0.06 17.91 0.83
C TYR A 156 -0.90 17.16 1.75
N HIS A 157 -1.28 15.92 1.42
CA HIS A 157 -2.14 15.11 2.29
C HIS A 157 -1.49 14.84 3.64
N ALA A 158 -0.22 14.46 3.68
CA ALA A 158 0.47 14.20 4.94
C ALA A 158 0.58 15.45 5.85
N THR A 159 0.65 16.65 5.26
CA THR A 159 0.72 17.92 6.00
C THR A 159 -0.67 18.44 6.37
N TYR A 160 -1.49 18.83 5.40
CA TYR A 160 -2.78 19.52 5.62
C TYR A 160 -3.91 18.58 6.03
N PHE A 161 -3.99 17.39 5.44
CA PHE A 161 -5.00 16.38 5.76
C PHE A 161 -4.56 15.43 6.88
N GLY A 162 -3.29 15.46 7.26
CA GLY A 162 -2.72 14.64 8.34
C GLY A 162 -2.28 15.49 9.52
N THR A 163 -1.05 15.99 9.47
CA THR A 163 -0.37 16.58 10.64
C THR A 163 -1.08 17.81 11.19
N TYR A 164 -1.42 18.78 10.34
CA TYR A 164 -2.07 20.02 10.77
C TYR A 164 -3.51 19.78 11.22
N LEU A 165 -4.22 18.85 10.57
CA LEU A 165 -5.56 18.43 11.00
C LEU A 165 -5.52 17.82 12.41
N TYR A 166 -4.60 16.87 12.64
CA TYR A 166 -4.39 16.28 13.96
C TYR A 166 -4.08 17.36 15.00
N MET A 167 -3.19 18.30 14.68
CA MET A 167 -2.84 19.40 15.57
C MET A 167 -4.05 20.26 15.93
N LYS A 168 -4.87 20.61 14.93
CA LYS A 168 -6.11 21.38 15.12
C LYS A 168 -7.11 20.64 16.00
N ASN A 169 -7.36 19.37 15.74
CA ASN A 169 -8.31 18.55 16.48
C ASN A 169 -7.88 18.31 17.93
N ASN A 170 -6.58 18.25 18.19
CA ASN A 170 -6.00 18.00 19.52
C ASN A 170 -5.55 19.29 20.25
N GLY A 171 -6.00 20.47 19.80
CA GLY A 171 -5.69 21.75 20.44
C GLY A 171 -4.19 22.10 20.48
N HIS A 172 -3.39 21.54 19.58
CA HIS A 172 -1.98 21.88 19.43
C HIS A 172 -1.84 23.14 18.56
N LYS A 173 -0.88 24.00 18.91
CA LYS A 173 -0.61 25.22 18.16
C LYS A 173 -0.08 24.88 16.77
N VAL A 174 -0.87 25.14 15.73
CA VAL A 174 -0.45 25.07 14.33
C VAL A 174 0.52 26.22 14.03
N PRO A 175 1.59 26.01 13.23
CA PRO A 175 2.49 27.09 12.85
C PRO A 175 1.76 28.24 12.14
N SER A 176 2.15 29.48 12.41
CA SER A 176 1.42 30.68 11.93
C SER A 176 1.47 30.91 10.43
N TYR A 177 2.38 30.23 9.72
CA TYR A 177 2.49 30.32 8.25
C TYR A 177 1.49 29.40 7.52
N VAL A 178 0.80 28.50 8.24
CA VAL A 178 -0.13 27.54 7.67
C VAL A 178 -1.48 28.20 7.41
N ASP A 179 -2.06 27.97 6.24
CA ASP A 179 -3.41 28.44 5.94
C ASP A 179 -4.46 27.58 6.67
N ASP A 180 -5.06 28.15 7.72
CA ASP A 180 -6.06 27.47 8.55
C ASP A 180 -7.30 27.02 7.75
N LYS A 181 -7.62 27.69 6.64
CA LYS A 181 -8.77 27.35 5.79
C LYS A 181 -8.56 26.05 5.01
N CYS A 182 -7.31 25.69 4.75
CA CYS A 182 -6.96 24.47 4.01
C CYS A 182 -6.69 23.26 4.91
N ILE A 183 -6.68 23.43 6.24
CA ILE A 183 -6.48 22.32 7.17
C ILE A 183 -7.68 21.37 7.12
N GLY A 184 -7.42 20.09 6.89
CA GLY A 184 -8.45 19.06 6.75
C GLY A 184 -9.20 19.09 5.43
N LEU A 185 -8.69 19.80 4.41
CA LEU A 185 -9.13 19.64 3.02
C LEU A 185 -8.17 18.70 2.29
N ASP A 186 -8.70 17.70 1.60
CA ASP A 186 -7.91 16.85 0.73
C ASP A 186 -7.55 17.60 -0.58
N ALA A 187 -6.76 16.95 -1.42
CA ALA A 187 -6.28 17.58 -2.66
C ALA A 187 -7.38 17.84 -3.69
N TRP A 188 -8.56 17.26 -3.51
CA TRP A 188 -9.72 17.41 -4.36
C TRP A 188 -10.76 18.38 -3.78
N GLY A 189 -10.51 18.91 -2.58
CA GLY A 189 -11.38 19.87 -1.90
C GLY A 189 -12.45 19.22 -1.01
N ASN A 190 -12.33 17.93 -0.68
CA ASN A 190 -13.22 17.32 0.30
C ASN A 190 -12.72 17.65 1.71
N LYS A 191 -13.66 18.03 2.58
CA LYS A 191 -13.40 18.31 3.99
C LYS A 191 -13.54 17.07 4.83
N PHE A 192 -12.59 16.86 5.73
CA PHE A 192 -12.66 15.83 6.73
C PHE A 192 -13.82 16.08 7.70
N ASP A 193 -14.63 15.05 7.89
CA ASP A 193 -15.71 14.95 8.86
C ASP A 193 -15.62 13.59 9.55
N ILE A 194 -15.66 13.57 10.88
CA ILE A 194 -15.51 12.33 11.66
C ILE A 194 -16.66 11.35 11.41
N SER A 195 -17.86 11.85 11.12
CA SER A 195 -19.07 11.03 10.95
C SER A 195 -19.23 10.53 9.52
N PHE A 196 -18.86 11.37 8.55
CA PHE A 196 -19.12 11.12 7.12
C PHE A 196 -17.85 10.88 6.29
N GLY A 197 -16.66 10.96 6.89
CA GLY A 197 -15.40 10.77 6.18
C GLY A 197 -15.03 12.01 5.37
N ALA A 198 -15.02 11.91 4.05
CA ALA A 198 -14.70 13.00 3.14
C ALA A 198 -15.98 13.63 2.56
N VAL A 199 -16.27 14.88 2.92
CA VAL A 199 -17.45 15.62 2.45
C VAL A 199 -17.04 16.64 1.37
N PRO A 200 -17.62 16.60 0.16
CA PRO A 200 -17.24 17.52 -0.91
C PRO A 200 -17.55 18.98 -0.56
N THR A 201 -16.68 19.90 -0.99
CA THR A 201 -16.87 21.35 -0.83
C THR A 201 -16.70 22.09 -2.16
N GLU A 202 -17.11 23.36 -2.20
CA GLU A 202 -16.95 24.24 -3.37
C GLU A 202 -15.49 24.71 -3.60
N VAL A 203 -14.57 24.36 -2.70
CA VAL A 203 -13.17 24.81 -2.77
C VAL A 203 -12.43 24.12 -3.93
N GLY A 204 -12.78 22.87 -4.24
CA GLY A 204 -12.09 22.06 -5.25
C GLY A 204 -10.59 21.95 -4.98
N THR A 205 -9.78 21.95 -6.04
CA THR A 205 -8.31 21.76 -5.96
C THR A 205 -7.54 23.00 -5.48
N LYS A 206 -8.20 24.12 -5.19
CA LYS A 206 -7.55 25.42 -4.89
C LYS A 206 -6.56 25.34 -3.73
N CYS A 207 -6.89 24.62 -2.67
CA CYS A 207 -6.01 24.47 -1.51
C CYS A 207 -4.75 23.67 -1.82
N PHE A 208 -4.84 22.64 -2.67
CA PHE A 208 -3.67 21.90 -3.14
C PHE A 208 -2.81 22.74 -4.07
N GLU A 209 -3.41 23.42 -5.05
CA GLU A 209 -2.68 24.23 -6.03
C GLU A 209 -1.90 25.39 -5.38
N SER A 210 -2.48 26.03 -4.35
CA SER A 210 -1.83 27.09 -3.58
C SER A 210 -0.71 26.60 -2.65
N HIS A 211 -0.66 25.29 -2.36
CA HIS A 211 0.28 24.69 -1.42
C HIS A 211 1.02 23.47 -2.00
N ASN A 212 1.21 23.41 -3.32
CA ASN A 212 1.88 22.29 -4.00
C ASN A 212 3.39 22.16 -3.67
N ASN A 213 3.98 23.20 -3.08
CA ASN A 213 5.38 23.27 -2.68
C ASN A 213 5.65 22.79 -1.24
N GLU A 214 4.68 22.15 -0.59
CA GLU A 214 4.84 21.59 0.76
C GLU A 214 6.01 20.60 0.85
N LYS A 215 6.65 20.55 2.02
CA LYS A 215 7.80 19.66 2.26
C LYS A 215 7.39 18.50 3.16
N PHE A 216 7.92 17.31 2.90
CA PHE A 216 7.73 16.15 3.80
C PHE A 216 8.19 16.41 5.23
N SER A 217 9.18 17.29 5.44
CA SER A 217 9.63 17.70 6.77
C SER A 217 8.50 18.31 7.60
N ASN A 218 7.53 18.98 6.97
CA ASN A 218 6.40 19.60 7.65
C ASN A 218 5.45 18.54 8.20
N ALA A 219 5.31 17.40 7.53
CA ALA A 219 4.54 16.27 8.05
C ALA A 219 5.20 15.60 9.27
N LEU A 220 6.52 15.76 9.42
CA LEU A 220 7.26 15.27 10.58
C LEU A 220 7.32 16.30 11.72
N TYR A 221 6.88 17.54 11.50
CA TYR A 221 7.00 18.62 12.46
C TYR A 221 6.42 18.25 13.83
N LEU A 222 5.25 17.64 13.86
CA LEU A 222 4.59 17.24 15.10
C LEU A 222 5.35 16.12 15.83
N LEU A 223 5.88 15.14 15.09
CA LEU A 223 6.64 14.04 15.67
C LEU A 223 7.99 14.52 16.23
N VAL A 224 8.62 15.50 15.58
CA VAL A 224 9.88 16.10 16.06
C VAL A 224 9.62 16.98 17.28
N SER A 225 8.59 17.83 17.25
CA SER A 225 8.28 18.77 18.34
C SER A 225 7.63 18.10 19.55
N LYS A 226 6.86 17.03 19.34
CA LYS A 226 6.20 16.23 20.40
C LYS A 226 6.29 14.73 20.08
N PRO A 227 7.44 14.09 20.34
CA PRO A 227 7.65 12.66 20.04
C PRO A 227 6.63 11.73 20.70
N SER A 228 6.15 12.07 21.90
CA SER A 228 5.13 11.29 22.63
C SER A 228 3.82 11.11 21.87
N THR A 229 3.55 11.94 20.85
CA THR A 229 2.36 11.85 20.00
C THR A 229 2.26 10.51 19.30
N ILE A 230 3.39 9.85 18.99
CA ILE A 230 3.39 8.54 18.33
C ILE A 230 2.64 7.46 19.11
N PHE A 231 2.65 7.54 20.45
CA PHE A 231 1.96 6.60 21.31
C PHE A 231 0.48 6.93 21.49
N LYS A 232 0.07 8.17 21.17
CA LYS A 232 -1.31 8.64 21.29
C LYS A 232 -2.09 8.50 19.98
N LEU A 233 -1.40 8.60 18.84
CA LEU A 233 -1.99 8.48 17.50
C LEU A 233 -2.95 7.29 17.32
N PRO A 234 -2.64 6.06 17.79
CA PRO A 234 -3.54 4.91 17.63
C PRO A 234 -4.87 5.04 18.38
N PHE A 235 -4.97 5.96 19.35
CA PHE A 235 -6.13 6.18 20.19
C PHE A 235 -6.85 7.50 19.89
N ASP A 236 -6.40 8.23 18.86
CA ASP A 236 -7.06 9.45 18.42
C ASP A 236 -8.35 9.11 17.67
N ASP A 237 -9.45 9.78 18.02
CA ASP A 237 -10.76 9.49 17.44
C ASP A 237 -10.80 9.69 15.92
N SER A 238 -10.07 10.70 15.39
CA SER A 238 -10.02 10.97 13.95
C SER A 238 -9.25 9.88 13.22
N VAL A 239 -8.13 9.42 13.79
CA VAL A 239 -7.33 8.30 13.24
C VAL A 239 -8.09 6.98 13.35
N MET A 240 -8.74 6.72 14.49
CA MET A 240 -9.54 5.51 14.69
C MET A 240 -10.76 5.43 13.77
N ALA A 241 -11.39 6.57 13.45
CA ALA A 241 -12.49 6.63 12.50
C ALA A 241 -12.05 6.14 11.11
N GLN A 242 -10.84 6.50 10.67
CA GLN A 242 -10.27 6.06 9.39
C GLN A 242 -10.00 4.55 9.33
N TYR A 243 -9.77 3.88 10.47
CA TYR A 243 -9.67 2.41 10.52
C TYR A 243 -11.02 1.69 10.44
N LYS A 244 -12.12 2.41 10.75
CA LYS A 244 -13.49 1.89 10.71
C LYS A 244 -14.25 2.31 9.47
N GLU A 245 -13.66 3.18 8.65
CA GLU A 245 -14.28 3.75 7.47
C GLU A 245 -14.58 2.63 6.45
N ASN A 246 -15.87 2.46 6.14
CA ASN A 246 -16.34 1.45 5.22
C ASN A 246 -16.27 2.06 3.81
N TYR A 247 -15.16 1.87 3.11
CA TYR A 247 -14.97 2.38 1.73
C TYR A 247 -15.94 1.77 0.69
N PHE A 248 -16.79 0.84 1.10
CA PHE A 248 -17.83 0.25 0.27
C PHE A 248 -19.21 0.69 0.78
N HIS A 249 -19.76 1.72 0.14
CA HIS A 249 -21.19 2.04 0.15
C HIS A 249 -21.81 1.60 -1.18
#